data_AF-A0A4V1SGS6-F1
#
_entry.id   AF-A0A4V1SGS6-F1
#
_cell.length_a   1.000
_cell.length_b   1.000
_cell.length_c   1.000
_cell.angle_alpha   90.00
_cell.angle_beta   90.00
_cell.angle_gamma   90.00
#
_symmetry.space_group_name_H-M   'P 1'
#
loop_
_entity.id
_entity.type
_entity.pdbx_description
1 polymer ?
#
loop_
_entity_poly.entity_id
_entity_poly.type
_entity_poly.pdbx_seq_one_letter_code
_entity_poly.pdbx_strand_id
1 'polypeptide(L)'
;MEGALTMTTSIAGKPCNLQIFRHCLRDDVCYSVDLFEQDELKGIYYMTYDAATGEYNFASGQVPYNISSEERNIANSILNYYNSHCNERAVA
;
A
#
# COMPACT_ATOMS: atom_id res chain seq x y z
N MET A 1 15.23 -9.70 1.28
CA MET A 1 14.41 -8.48 1.08
C MET A 1 13.19 -8.94 0.30
N GLU A 2 12.01 -8.97 0.94
CA GLU A 2 10.76 -9.11 0.17
C GLU A 2 10.67 -7.92 -0.78
N GLY A 3 10.36 -8.17 -2.06
CA GLY A 3 10.29 -7.12 -3.07
C GLY A 3 9.14 -6.14 -2.78
N ALA A 4 9.22 -4.94 -3.35
CA ALA A 4 8.11 -4.01 -3.33
C ALA A 4 6.93 -4.59 -4.13
N LEU A 5 5.73 -4.58 -3.54
CA LEU A 5 4.52 -4.92 -4.28
C LEU A 5 4.29 -3.81 -5.30
N THR A 6 4.33 -4.17 -6.58
CA THR A 6 4.12 -3.21 -7.67
C THR A 6 2.75 -3.44 -8.29
N MET A 7 2.01 -2.38 -8.56
CA MET A 7 0.73 -2.43 -9.24
C MET A 7 0.61 -1.27 -10.24
N THR A 8 -0.08 -1.52 -11.35
CA THR A 8 -0.35 -0.51 -12.37
C THR A 8 -1.82 -0.14 -12.31
N THR A 9 -2.12 1.16 -12.32
CA THR A 9 -3.48 1.70 -12.29
C THR A 9 -3.59 2.93 -13.20
N SER A 10 -4.78 3.53 -13.26
CA SER A 10 -5.02 4.77 -13.99
C SER A 10 -5.62 5.82 -13.06
N ILE A 11 -4.92 6.94 -12.88
CA ILE A 11 -5.35 8.04 -12.01
C ILE A 11 -5.64 9.25 -12.89
N ALA A 12 -6.87 9.76 -12.83
CA ALA A 12 -7.34 10.83 -13.72
C ALA A 12 -7.10 10.55 -15.22
N GLY A 13 -7.21 9.26 -15.62
CA GLY A 13 -7.02 8.83 -17.01
C GLY A 13 -5.56 8.69 -17.45
N LYS A 14 -4.59 8.86 -16.54
CA LYS A 14 -3.17 8.68 -16.82
C LYS A 14 -2.66 7.36 -16.25
N PRO A 15 -1.81 6.62 -16.99
CA PRO A 15 -1.20 5.41 -16.48
C PRO A 15 -0.23 5.74 -15.35
N CYS A 16 -0.41 5.08 -14.22
CA CYS A 16 0.40 5.25 -13.03
C CYS A 16 0.88 3.90 -12.52
N ASN A 17 2.09 3.88 -11.97
CA ASN A 17 2.62 2.74 -11.24
C ASN A 17 2.65 3.07 -9.76
N LEU A 18 2.17 2.17 -8.92
CA LEU A 18 2.31 2.26 -7.48
C LEU A 18 3.36 1.24 -7.04
N GLN A 19 4.30 1.68 -6.22
CA GLN A 19 5.24 0.80 -5.54
C GLN A 19 4.94 0.84 -4.05
N ILE A 20 4.67 -0.34 -3.48
CA ILE A 20 4.24 -0.48 -2.11
C ILE A 20 5.36 -1.13 -1.31
N PHE A 21 5.83 -0.43 -0.29
CA PHE A 21 6.92 -0.87 0.58
C PHE A 21 6.39 -1.10 1.98
N ARG A 22 6.79 -2.24 2.57
CA ARG A 22 6.50 -2.57 3.96
C ARG A 22 7.58 -2.00 4.87
N HIS A 23 7.16 -1.27 5.91
CA HIS A 23 8.01 -0.71 6.94
C HIS A 23 7.65 -1.36 8.28
N CYS A 24 8.59 -2.10 8.86
CA CYS A 24 8.43 -2.70 10.19
C CYS A 24 9.00 -1.74 11.24
N LEU A 25 8.11 -1.16 12.05
CA LEU A 25 8.47 -0.39 13.23
C LEU A 25 8.47 -1.32 14.45
N ARG A 26 8.92 -0.81 15.61
CA ARG A 26 9.11 -1.62 16.82
C ARG A 26 7.84 -2.37 17.24
N ASP A 27 6.70 -1.68 17.18
CA ASP A 27 5.41 -2.20 17.67
C ASP A 27 4.31 -2.14 16.59
N ASP A 28 4.66 -1.78 15.35
CA ASP A 28 3.68 -1.56 14.28
C ASP A 28 4.25 -1.85 12.88
N VAL A 29 3.37 -2.09 11.92
CA VAL A 29 3.69 -2.24 10.51
C VAL A 29 2.93 -1.17 9.73
N CYS A 30 3.66 -0.32 9.03
CA CYS A 30 3.08 0.63 8.08
C CYS A 30 3.57 0.35 6.66
N TYR A 31 2.84 0.87 5.68
CA TYR A 31 3.18 0.72 4.28
C TYR A 31 3.32 2.10 3.65
N SER A 32 4.37 2.30 2.85
CA SER A 32 4.39 3.44 1.92
C SER A 32 3.87 3.00 0.56
N VAL A 33 3.13 3.89 -0.08
CA VAL A 33 2.60 3.73 -1.43
C VAL A 33 3.16 4.87 -2.25
N ASP A 34 4.13 4.57 -3.09
CA ASP A 34 4.84 5.53 -3.91
C ASP A 34 4.18 5.57 -5.29
N LEU A 35 3.66 6.72 -5.68
CA LEU A 35 2.96 6.94 -6.95
C LEU A 35 3.92 7.49 -8.01
N PHE A 36 4.08 6.74 -9.09
CA PHE A 36 4.87 7.12 -10.25
C PHE A 36 3.96 7.39 -11.45
N GLU A 37 4.12 8.55 -12.09
CA GLU A 37 3.56 8.87 -13.41
C GLU A 37 4.75 9.02 -14.38
N GLN A 38 4.82 8.18 -15.41
CA GLN A 38 5.95 8.20 -16.38
C GLN A 38 7.34 8.17 -15.73
N ASP A 39 7.53 7.28 -14.74
CA ASP A 39 8.76 7.12 -13.95
C ASP A 39 9.14 8.30 -13.05
N GLU A 40 8.28 9.33 -12.94
CA GLU A 40 8.45 10.44 -12.01
C GLU A 40 7.62 10.21 -10.75
N LEU A 41 8.24 10.31 -9.57
CA LEU A 41 7.56 10.23 -8.28
C LEU A 41 6.65 11.45 -8.08
N LYS A 42 5.35 11.22 -8.02
CA LYS A 42 4.31 12.26 -7.86
C LYS A 42 3.81 12.38 -6.43
N GLY A 43 3.90 11.33 -5.64
CA GLY A 43 3.45 11.34 -4.26
C GLY A 43 3.87 10.10 -3.50
N ILE A 44 4.01 10.24 -2.19
CA ILE A 44 4.20 9.13 -1.26
C ILE A 44 3.04 9.21 -0.27
N TYR A 45 2.35 8.10 -0.11
CA TYR A 45 1.26 7.93 0.83
C TYR A 45 1.63 6.89 1.87
N TYR A 46 1.06 7.01 3.06
CA TYR A 46 1.28 6.01 4.11
C TYR A 46 -0.04 5.34 4.45
N MET A 47 0.01 4.03 4.69
CA MET A 47 -1.11 3.24 5.17
C MET A 47 -0.74 2.57 6.49
N THR A 48 -1.71 2.56 7.40
CA THR A 48 -1.61 1.92 8.72
C THR A 48 -2.79 0.98 8.92
N TYR A 49 -2.59 -0.07 9.72
CA TYR A 49 -3.66 -1.00 10.05
C TYR A 49 -4.59 -0.41 11.12
N ASP A 50 -5.87 -0.31 10.81
CA ASP A 50 -6.90 0.03 11.79
C ASP A 50 -7.46 -1.26 12.39
N ALA A 51 -7.14 -1.52 13.65
CA ALA A 51 -7.60 -2.71 14.35
C ALA A 51 -9.11 -2.70 14.66
N ALA A 52 -9.78 -1.55 14.63
CA ALA A 52 -11.21 -1.46 14.87
C ALA A 52 -12.03 -1.90 13.64
N THR A 53 -11.55 -1.56 12.44
CA THR A 53 -12.19 -1.97 11.17
C THR A 53 -11.58 -3.24 10.58
N GLY A 54 -10.36 -3.59 10.99
CA GLY A 54 -9.60 -4.71 10.45
C GLY A 54 -9.01 -4.44 9.07
N GLU A 55 -8.86 -3.17 8.67
CA GLU A 55 -8.47 -2.75 7.33
C GLU A 55 -7.23 -1.86 7.34
N TYR A 56 -6.48 -1.82 6.24
CA TYR A 56 -5.43 -0.83 6.03
C TYR A 56 -6.05 0.47 5.52
N ASN A 57 -5.80 1.57 6.21
CA ASN A 57 -6.31 2.89 5.88
C ASN A 57 -5.15 3.85 5.59
N PHE A 58 -5.37 4.82 4.70
CA PHE A 58 -4.42 5.90 4.49
C PHE A 58 -4.32 6.77 5.74
N ALA A 59 -3.09 7.09 6.14
CA ALA A 59 -2.83 8.01 7.23
C ALA A 59 -3.41 9.38 6.87
N SER A 60 -4.09 10.01 7.83
CA SER A 60 -4.72 11.31 7.66
C SER A 60 -3.66 12.39 7.38
N GLY A 61 -3.68 12.95 6.18
CA GLY A 61 -2.74 13.96 5.70
C GLY A 61 -3.14 14.50 4.33
N GLN A 62 -2.51 15.57 3.86
CA GLN A 62 -2.69 16.02 2.48
C GLN A 62 -2.19 14.93 1.54
N VAL A 63 -3.12 14.29 0.85
CA VAL A 63 -2.87 13.34 -0.22
C VAL A 63 -2.62 14.18 -1.49
N PRO A 64 -1.37 14.35 -1.97
CA PRO A 64 -1.07 15.24 -3.10
C PRO A 64 -1.84 14.90 -4.39
N TYR A 65 -2.21 13.63 -4.60
CA TYR A 65 -3.10 13.22 -5.70
C TYR A 65 -4.28 12.43 -5.18
N ASN A 66 -5.48 12.76 -5.65
CA ASN A 66 -6.69 12.02 -5.28
C ASN A 66 -6.64 10.60 -5.84
N ILE A 67 -6.22 9.64 -5.01
CA ILE A 67 -6.19 8.21 -5.33
C ILE A 67 -7.39 7.46 -4.74
N SER A 68 -8.43 8.17 -4.29
CA SER A 68 -9.59 7.62 -3.55
C SER A 68 -10.27 6.43 -4.23
N SER A 69 -10.28 6.37 -5.57
CA SER A 69 -10.84 5.24 -6.32
C SER A 69 -10.04 3.94 -6.15
N GLU A 70 -8.75 4.04 -5.84
CA GLU A 70 -7.82 2.91 -5.74
C GLU A 70 -7.53 2.49 -4.30
N GLU A 71 -7.93 3.28 -3.30
CA GLU A 71 -7.55 3.04 -1.91
C GLU A 71 -7.91 1.64 -1.42
N ARG A 72 -9.14 1.20 -1.73
CA ARG A 72 -9.61 -0.15 -1.40
C ARG A 72 -8.83 -1.24 -2.13
N ASN A 73 -8.47 -1.01 -3.40
CA ASN A 73 -7.69 -1.97 -4.18
C ASN A 73 -6.27 -2.12 -3.60
N ILE A 74 -5.67 -1.01 -3.18
CA ILE A 74 -4.35 -0.98 -2.54
C ILE A 74 -4.41 -1.72 -1.19
N ALA A 75 -5.38 -1.38 -0.33
CA ALA A 75 -5.58 -2.03 0.96
C ALA A 75 -5.74 -3.56 0.83
N ASN A 76 -6.59 -4.00 -0.10
CA ASN A 76 -6.82 -5.42 -0.38
C ASN A 76 -5.55 -6.10 -0.93
N SER A 77 -4.78 -5.42 -1.77
CA SER A 77 -3.55 -5.99 -2.33
C SER A 77 -2.46 -6.14 -1.27
N ILE A 78 -2.32 -5.17 -0.36
CA ILE A 78 -1.44 -5.29 0.81
C ILE A 78 -1.88 -6.47 1.68
N LEU A 79 -3.18 -6.55 2.00
CA LEU A 79 -3.72 -7.61 2.83
C LEU A 79 -3.44 -8.99 2.20
N ASN A 80 -3.76 -9.17 0.91
CA ASN A 80 -3.55 -10.44 0.21
C ASN A 80 -2.07 -10.79 0.06
N TYR A 81 -1.24 -9.82 -0.36
CA TYR A 81 0.18 -10.07 -0.58
C TYR A 81 0.88 -10.43 0.72
N TYR A 82 0.68 -9.67 1.80
CA TYR A 82 1.41 -9.90 3.04
C TYR A 82 0.75 -10.90 4.00
N ASN A 83 -0.58 -11.09 3.99
CA ASN A 83 -1.21 -12.17 4.78
C ASN A 83 -1.01 -13.56 4.17
N SER A 84 -0.94 -13.68 2.84
CA SER A 84 -0.61 -14.98 2.22
C SER A 84 0.78 -15.47 2.64
N HIS A 85 1.71 -14.55 2.94
CA HIS A 85 3.05 -14.87 3.44
C HIS A 85 3.08 -15.21 4.95
N CYS A 86 1.99 -14.98 5.70
CA CYS A 86 1.87 -15.39 7.11
C CYS A 86 1.31 -16.81 7.29
N ASN A 87 0.75 -17.43 6.24
CA ASN A 87 0.06 -18.72 6.34
C ASN A 87 0.96 -19.98 6.16
N GLU A 88 2.28 -19.82 6.02
CA GLU A 88 3.19 -20.98 5.82
C GLU A 88 4.18 -21.24 6.98
N ARG A 89 4.08 -20.54 8.12
CA ARG A 89 4.96 -20.79 9.28
C ARG A 89 4.26 -21.08 10.61
N ALA A 90 2.98 -21.44 10.59
CA ALA A 90 2.24 -21.86 11.78
C ALA A 90 2.04 -23.38 11.91
N VAL A 91 2.70 -24.19 11.08
CA VAL A 91 2.68 -25.66 11.23
C VAL A 91 4.07 -26.23 10.98
N ALA A 92 4.89 -26.26 12.04
CA ALA A 92 5.93 -27.26 12.27
C ALA A 92 6.29 -27.27 13.76
#